data_AF-A0A7H1B2T1-F1
#
_entry.id   AF-A0A7H1B2T1-F1
#
_cell.length_a   1.000
_cell.length_b   1.000
_cell.length_c   1.000
_cell.angle_alpha   90.00
_cell.angle_beta   90.00
_cell.angle_gamma   90.00
#
_symmetry.space_group_name_H-M   'P 1'
#
loop_
_entity.id
_entity.type
_entity.pdbx_description
1 polymer ?
#
loop_
_entity_poly.entity_id
_entity_poly.type
_entity_poly.pdbx_seq_one_letter_code
_entity_poly.pdbx_strand_id
1 'polypeptide(L)'
;MHNELERFKRSCLTLSQHRRLCTGEELHIPAPDAWPAHVRSEGDLERLVSAAYKLWREKWKLDIGFLLGDRRTGGAAWDFDNLIYHLRTARQHTDNAQATARWAAWTRDSSGGHEPAGEDDWAACGQALMASLNSAIEALYKLAAAGRSSEPFRRGWHAKVSESVQAVVARVAADLGLHLHPKRRDYYVREVERLWSRHRLRPGELAVDVLASFAERVLVSEVGTLPCDYQLILEELDVLATADAVAVLRLAHSVAEVSRARGEAFLKLVGSTWVTLRLDDASS
;
A
#
# COMPACT_ATOMS: atom_id res chain seq x y z
N MET A 1 26.97 12.00 -10.19
CA MET A 1 25.92 11.68 -9.19
C MET A 1 25.57 12.81 -8.21
N HIS A 2 26.52 13.66 -7.77
CA HIS A 2 26.23 14.77 -6.86
C HIS A 2 25.08 15.69 -7.33
N ASN A 3 25.08 16.08 -8.61
CA ASN A 3 24.00 16.88 -9.21
C ASN A 3 22.62 16.19 -9.14
N GLU A 4 22.57 14.87 -9.32
CA GLU A 4 21.33 14.09 -9.24
C GLU A 4 20.82 14.00 -7.79
N LEU A 5 21.70 13.92 -6.81
CA LEU A 5 21.32 13.91 -5.39
C LEU A 5 20.78 15.28 -4.94
N GLU A 6 21.38 16.37 -5.40
CA GLU A 6 20.86 17.73 -5.11
C GLU A 6 19.54 18.01 -5.86
N ARG A 7 19.37 17.48 -7.08
CA ARG A 7 18.07 17.48 -7.76
C ARG A 7 17.04 16.68 -6.96
N PHE A 8 17.39 15.47 -6.53
CA PHE A 8 16.54 14.61 -5.71
C PHE A 8 16.03 15.31 -4.46
N LYS A 9 16.93 15.90 -3.66
CA LYS A 9 16.56 16.65 -2.45
C LYS A 9 15.56 17.77 -2.75
N ARG A 10 15.81 18.58 -3.80
CA ARG A 10 14.90 19.66 -4.21
C ARG A 10 13.55 19.12 -4.64
N SER A 11 13.51 18.08 -5.46
CA SER A 11 12.27 17.46 -5.92
C SER A 11 11.46 16.84 -4.77
N CYS A 12 12.10 16.21 -3.79
CA CYS A 12 11.44 15.72 -2.57
C CYS A 12 10.82 16.87 -1.77
N LEU A 13 11.56 17.98 -1.59
CA LEU A 13 11.07 19.17 -0.88
C LEU A 13 9.86 19.77 -1.58
N THR A 14 9.89 19.90 -2.91
CA THR A 14 8.76 20.41 -3.70
C THR A 14 7.53 19.51 -3.56
N LEU A 15 7.69 18.19 -3.68
CA LEU A 15 6.58 17.25 -3.49
C LEU A 15 6.02 17.32 -2.06
N SER A 16 6.90 17.39 -1.05
CA SER A 16 6.50 17.51 0.36
C SER A 16 5.70 18.79 0.61
N GLN A 17 6.11 19.91 0.02
CA GLN A 17 5.37 21.17 0.11
C GLN A 17 3.96 21.04 -0.49
N HIS A 18 3.82 20.38 -1.65
CA HIS A 18 2.50 20.14 -2.24
C HIS A 18 1.63 19.22 -1.37
N ARG A 19 2.21 18.17 -0.78
CA ARG A 19 1.49 17.31 0.18
C ARG A 19 1.02 18.11 1.39
N ARG A 20 1.88 18.95 1.98
CA ARG A 20 1.53 19.81 3.11
C ARG A 20 0.39 20.78 2.79
N LEU A 21 0.41 21.39 1.60
CA LEU A 21 -0.67 22.29 1.17
C LEU A 21 -2.01 21.57 0.94
N CYS A 22 -1.99 20.28 0.58
CA CYS A 22 -3.22 19.51 0.34
C CYS A 22 -3.75 18.82 1.60
N THR A 23 -2.85 18.38 2.49
CA THR A 23 -3.18 17.46 3.58
C THR A 23 -2.87 18.01 4.98
N GLY A 24 -2.11 19.10 5.08
CA GLY A 24 -1.59 19.62 6.35
C GLY A 24 -0.30 18.95 6.81
N GLU A 25 0.12 17.84 6.20
CA GLU A 25 1.26 17.03 6.63
C GLU A 25 2.42 17.02 5.62
N GLU A 26 3.64 16.96 6.12
CA GLU A 26 4.86 16.85 5.29
C GLU A 26 5.16 15.40 4.91
N LEU A 27 5.61 15.20 3.68
CA LEU A 27 6.07 13.91 3.20
C LEU A 27 7.34 13.50 3.95
N HIS A 28 7.53 12.21 4.21
CA HIS A 28 8.79 11.73 4.78
C HIS A 28 9.95 12.03 3.82
N ILE A 29 10.88 12.87 4.22
CA ILE A 29 12.12 13.13 3.46
C ILE A 29 13.24 12.33 4.12
N PRO A 30 13.92 11.43 3.38
CA PRO A 30 14.98 10.62 3.93
C PRO A 30 16.18 11.50 4.29
N ALA A 31 16.90 11.10 5.35
CA ALA A 31 18.10 11.80 5.77
C ALA A 31 19.20 11.73 4.68
N PRO A 32 20.03 12.77 4.53
CA PRO A 32 21.03 12.82 3.45
C PRO A 32 22.04 11.67 3.45
N ASP A 33 22.36 11.14 4.63
CA ASP A 33 23.27 10.04 4.89
C ASP A 33 22.68 8.66 4.54
N ALA A 34 21.36 8.56 4.35
CA ALA A 34 20.69 7.34 3.93
C ALA A 34 20.93 6.99 2.45
N TRP A 35 21.58 7.88 1.69
CA TRP A 35 21.80 7.73 0.25
C TRP A 35 23.30 7.60 -0.06
N PRO A 36 23.72 6.57 -0.80
CA PRO A 36 25.11 6.47 -1.27
C PRO A 36 25.48 7.73 -2.07
N ALA A 37 26.54 8.43 -1.65
CA ALA A 37 27.04 9.63 -2.33
C ALA A 37 27.82 9.30 -3.62
N HIS A 38 28.30 8.06 -3.74
CA HIS A 38 28.95 7.48 -4.91
C HIS A 38 28.51 6.02 -5.08
N VAL A 39 28.41 5.56 -6.33
CA VAL A 39 28.22 4.16 -6.68
C VAL A 39 29.43 3.75 -7.49
N ARG A 40 30.30 2.90 -6.93
CA ARG A 40 31.55 2.44 -7.57
C ARG A 40 31.62 0.92 -7.70
N SER A 41 30.64 0.23 -7.15
CA SER A 41 30.57 -1.23 -7.13
C SER A 41 29.12 -1.68 -7.20
N GLU A 42 28.92 -2.97 -7.49
CA GLU A 42 27.62 -3.62 -7.42
C GLU A 42 26.98 -3.45 -6.03
N GLY A 43 27.74 -3.64 -4.96
CA GLY A 43 27.25 -3.49 -3.58
C GLY A 43 26.79 -2.05 -3.27
N ASP A 44 27.40 -1.03 -3.86
CA ASP A 44 26.93 0.36 -3.72
C ASP A 44 25.59 0.56 -4.43
N LEU A 45 25.44 -0.02 -5.63
CA LEU A 45 24.20 0.03 -6.39
C LEU A 45 23.07 -0.69 -5.64
N GLU A 46 23.35 -1.84 -5.02
CA GLU A 46 22.38 -2.58 -4.20
C GLU A 46 21.90 -1.77 -2.99
N ARG A 47 22.81 -1.03 -2.33
CA ARG A 47 22.45 -0.09 -1.25
C ARG A 47 21.55 1.02 -1.77
N LEU A 48 21.86 1.57 -2.94
CA LEU A 48 21.05 2.60 -3.58
C LEU A 48 19.64 2.09 -3.95
N VAL A 49 19.54 0.90 -4.57
CA VAL A 49 18.27 0.22 -4.88
C VAL A 49 17.47 0.01 -3.59
N SER A 50 18.12 -0.44 -2.51
CA SER A 50 17.45 -0.65 -1.23
C SER A 50 16.93 0.65 -0.60
N ALA A 51 17.69 1.74 -0.66
CA ALA A 51 17.27 3.05 -0.18
C ALA A 51 16.08 3.60 -0.98
N ALA A 52 16.18 3.55 -2.31
CA ALA A 52 15.11 3.99 -3.20
C ALA A 52 13.83 3.16 -3.06
N TYR A 53 13.96 1.84 -2.92
CA TYR A 53 12.82 0.95 -2.67
C TYR A 53 12.12 1.28 -1.36
N LYS A 54 12.86 1.43 -0.25
CA LYS A 54 12.29 1.79 1.05
C LYS A 54 11.54 3.12 0.99
N LEU A 55 12.13 4.13 0.35
CA LEU A 55 11.45 5.41 0.17
C LEU A 55 10.15 5.24 -0.63
N TRP A 56 10.24 4.66 -1.82
CA TRP A 56 9.15 4.62 -2.80
C TRP A 56 8.03 3.64 -2.40
N ARG A 57 8.37 2.40 -2.04
CA ARG A 57 7.41 1.30 -1.83
C ARG A 57 6.99 1.11 -0.37
N GLU A 58 7.74 1.66 0.58
CA GLU A 58 7.40 1.55 2.01
C GLU A 58 6.94 2.89 2.57
N LYS A 59 7.73 3.97 2.42
CA LYS A 59 7.42 5.27 3.03
C LYS A 59 6.39 6.08 2.26
N TRP A 60 6.48 6.12 0.94
CA TRP A 60 5.61 6.94 0.07
C TRP A 60 4.48 6.16 -0.59
N LYS A 61 4.33 4.87 -0.26
CA LYS A 61 3.38 3.94 -0.89
C LYS A 61 1.96 4.50 -0.97
N LEU A 62 1.49 5.12 0.12
CA LEU A 62 0.15 5.68 0.22
C LEU A 62 -0.01 6.90 -0.69
N ASP A 63 0.93 7.84 -0.64
CA ASP A 63 0.92 9.06 -1.45
C ASP A 63 1.06 8.76 -2.95
N ILE A 64 1.97 7.86 -3.32
CA ILE A 64 2.13 7.39 -4.70
C ILE A 64 0.85 6.71 -5.19
N GLY A 65 0.27 5.83 -4.37
CA GLY A 65 -0.98 5.17 -4.69
C GLY A 65 -2.13 6.15 -4.92
N PHE A 66 -2.22 7.20 -4.10
CA PHE A 66 -3.21 8.27 -4.28
C PHE A 66 -2.95 9.09 -5.55
N LEU A 67 -1.71 9.56 -5.76
CA LEU A 67 -1.35 10.44 -6.87
C LEU A 67 -1.46 9.77 -8.24
N LEU A 68 -1.09 8.50 -8.32
CA LEU A 68 -1.20 7.73 -9.57
C LEU A 68 -2.65 7.31 -9.84
N GLY A 69 -3.43 7.01 -8.80
CA GLY A 69 -4.82 6.54 -8.95
C GLY A 69 -4.94 5.40 -9.98
N ASP A 70 -5.91 5.52 -10.88
CA ASP A 70 -6.15 4.58 -11.99
C ASP A 70 -5.24 4.83 -13.21
N ARG A 71 -4.47 5.93 -13.24
CA ARG A 71 -3.54 6.26 -14.33
C ARG A 71 -2.25 5.44 -14.26
N ARG A 72 -2.36 4.14 -13.96
CA ARG A 72 -1.25 3.18 -13.98
C ARG A 72 -0.81 2.81 -15.40
N THR A 73 -1.26 3.54 -16.40
CA THR A 73 -0.96 3.32 -17.81
C THR A 73 0.19 4.23 -18.22
N GLY A 74 1.42 3.80 -17.89
CA GLY A 74 2.67 4.40 -18.38
C GLY A 74 3.08 5.72 -17.73
N GLY A 75 4.34 6.11 -17.97
CA GLY A 75 4.92 7.37 -17.51
C GLY A 75 5.92 7.18 -16.37
N ALA A 76 6.78 8.18 -16.17
CA ALA A 76 8.00 8.06 -15.37
C ALA A 76 7.81 7.49 -13.96
N ALA A 77 6.72 7.85 -13.26
CA ALA A 77 6.44 7.33 -11.93
C ALA A 77 6.04 5.83 -11.94
N TRP A 78 5.28 5.40 -12.94
CA TRP A 78 4.91 3.99 -13.10
C TRP A 78 6.10 3.16 -13.59
N ASP A 79 6.87 3.68 -14.55
CA ASP A 79 8.06 3.03 -15.08
C ASP A 79 9.10 2.81 -13.96
N PHE A 80 9.28 3.81 -13.10
CA PHE A 80 10.14 3.70 -11.93
C PHE A 80 9.60 2.71 -10.88
N ASP A 81 8.28 2.70 -10.60
CA ASP A 81 7.66 1.74 -9.67
C ASP A 81 7.93 0.29 -10.08
N ASN A 82 7.82 -0.01 -11.38
CA ASN A 82 8.14 -1.33 -11.93
C ASN A 82 9.64 -1.61 -11.89
N LEU A 83 10.47 -0.65 -12.29
CA LEU A 83 11.92 -0.77 -12.27
C LEU A 83 12.43 -1.13 -10.88
N ILE A 84 12.09 -0.32 -9.87
CA ILE A 84 12.61 -0.51 -8.52
C ILE A 84 12.13 -1.82 -7.89
N TYR A 85 10.90 -2.25 -8.21
CA TYR A 85 10.38 -3.54 -7.80
C TYR A 85 11.19 -4.70 -8.41
N HIS A 86 11.47 -4.66 -9.72
CA HIS A 86 12.24 -5.71 -10.39
C HIS A 86 13.70 -5.76 -9.93
N LEU A 87 14.36 -4.60 -9.81
CA LEU A 87 15.74 -4.54 -9.30
C LEU A 87 15.84 -5.11 -7.89
N ARG A 88 14.88 -4.77 -7.00
CA ARG A 88 14.85 -5.32 -5.64
C ARG A 88 14.59 -6.83 -5.62
N THR A 89 13.65 -7.31 -6.45
CA THR A 89 13.25 -8.72 -6.52
C THR A 89 14.41 -9.59 -6.98
N ALA A 90 15.16 -9.17 -8.01
CA ALA A 90 16.32 -9.89 -8.54
C ALA A 90 17.38 -10.16 -7.48
N ARG A 91 17.49 -9.28 -6.48
CA ARG A 91 18.49 -9.39 -5.42
C ARG A 91 18.04 -10.23 -4.24
N GLN A 92 16.73 -10.28 -3.97
CA GLN A 92 16.18 -11.10 -2.88
C GLN A 92 15.93 -12.55 -3.30
N HIS A 93 15.84 -12.82 -4.60
CA HIS A 93 15.53 -14.13 -5.18
C HIS A 93 16.53 -14.45 -6.30
N THR A 94 17.77 -14.75 -5.93
CA THR A 94 18.84 -15.11 -6.88
C THR A 94 18.58 -16.44 -7.59
N ASP A 95 17.68 -17.26 -7.03
CA ASP A 95 17.12 -18.48 -7.62
C ASP A 95 16.09 -18.21 -8.73
N ASN A 96 15.57 -16.98 -8.82
CA ASN A 96 14.65 -16.57 -9.87
C ASN A 96 15.40 -16.11 -11.12
N ALA A 97 15.63 -17.02 -12.07
CA ALA A 97 16.33 -16.77 -13.32
C ALA A 97 15.75 -15.57 -14.13
N GLN A 98 14.43 -15.34 -14.08
CA GLN A 98 13.82 -14.21 -14.77
C GLN A 98 14.18 -12.87 -14.11
N ALA A 99 14.23 -12.85 -12.77
CA ALA A 99 14.60 -11.65 -12.03
C ALA A 99 16.08 -11.31 -12.24
N THR A 100 16.97 -12.32 -12.19
CA THR A 100 18.40 -12.16 -12.50
C THR A 100 18.63 -11.67 -13.93
N ALA A 101 17.91 -12.22 -14.92
CA ALA A 101 18.01 -11.77 -16.31
C ALA A 101 17.59 -10.30 -16.49
N ARG A 102 16.54 -9.85 -15.78
CA ARG A 102 16.11 -8.45 -15.80
C ARG A 102 17.14 -7.51 -15.17
N TRP A 103 17.78 -7.93 -14.08
CA TRP A 103 18.87 -7.16 -13.49
C TRP A 103 20.01 -7.00 -14.49
N ALA A 104 20.53 -8.10 -15.04
CA ALA A 104 21.65 -8.08 -15.98
C ALA A 104 21.34 -7.24 -17.22
N ALA A 105 20.13 -7.38 -17.79
CA ALA A 105 19.70 -6.57 -18.91
C ALA A 105 19.69 -5.07 -18.56
N TRP A 106 19.09 -4.69 -17.43
CA TRP A 106 19.03 -3.28 -17.04
C TRP A 106 20.41 -2.69 -16.72
N THR A 107 21.29 -3.44 -16.04
CA THR A 107 22.64 -2.96 -15.74
C THR A 107 23.45 -2.77 -17.00
N ARG A 108 23.41 -3.75 -17.92
CA ARG A 108 24.08 -3.67 -19.22
C ARG A 108 23.61 -2.48 -20.05
N ASP A 109 22.30 -2.27 -20.13
CA ASP A 109 21.74 -1.14 -20.87
C ASP A 109 22.18 0.20 -20.24
N SER A 110 22.26 0.26 -18.90
CA SER A 110 22.65 1.46 -18.16
C SER A 110 24.15 1.75 -18.20
N SER A 111 25.00 0.74 -18.44
CA SER A 111 26.45 0.87 -18.61
C SER A 111 26.87 0.96 -20.09
N GLY A 112 25.96 1.31 -21.01
CA GLY A 112 26.32 1.54 -22.41
C GLY A 112 26.38 0.28 -23.28
N GLY A 113 25.71 -0.80 -22.88
CA GLY A 113 25.50 -2.00 -23.69
C GLY A 113 26.44 -3.17 -23.39
N HIS A 114 27.31 -3.06 -22.38
CA HIS A 114 28.18 -4.15 -21.92
C HIS A 114 27.98 -4.43 -20.43
N GLU A 115 28.36 -5.62 -19.97
CA GLU A 115 28.28 -5.95 -18.55
C GLU A 115 29.18 -5.00 -17.73
N PRO A 116 28.72 -4.49 -16.57
CA PRO A 116 29.52 -3.61 -15.73
C PRO A 116 30.76 -4.34 -15.20
N ALA A 117 31.94 -3.78 -15.42
CA ALA A 117 33.22 -4.35 -14.99
C ALA A 117 34.05 -3.38 -14.15
N GLY A 118 33.87 -2.07 -14.34
CA GLY A 118 34.66 -1.03 -13.65
C GLY A 118 33.82 -0.07 -12.82
N GLU A 119 34.51 0.80 -12.05
CA GLU A 119 33.86 1.83 -11.23
C GLU A 119 32.96 2.77 -12.06
N ASP A 120 33.40 3.12 -13.28
CA ASP A 120 32.66 4.02 -14.17
C ASP A 120 31.33 3.40 -14.64
N ASP A 121 31.29 2.10 -14.88
CA ASP A 121 30.08 1.39 -15.29
C ASP A 121 29.05 1.38 -14.15
N TRP A 122 29.50 1.05 -12.93
CA TRP A 122 28.66 1.10 -11.75
C TRP A 122 28.19 2.53 -11.44
N ALA A 123 29.05 3.53 -11.66
CA ALA A 123 28.68 4.93 -11.54
C ALA A 123 27.61 5.32 -12.57
N ALA A 124 27.68 4.81 -13.80
CA ALA A 124 26.65 5.01 -14.83
C ALA A 124 25.31 4.37 -14.41
N CYS A 125 25.31 3.13 -13.93
CA CYS A 125 24.10 2.49 -13.39
C CYS A 125 23.48 3.28 -12.24
N GLY A 126 24.29 3.74 -11.29
CA GLY A 126 23.81 4.56 -10.16
C GLY A 126 23.20 5.89 -10.61
N GLN A 127 23.81 6.55 -11.60
CA GLN A 127 23.28 7.77 -12.20
C GLN A 127 21.97 7.53 -12.94
N ALA A 128 21.86 6.44 -13.71
CA ALA A 128 20.64 6.07 -14.43
C ALA A 128 19.48 5.85 -13.45
N LEU A 129 19.71 5.11 -12.35
CA LEU A 129 18.70 4.87 -11.32
C LEU A 129 18.22 6.17 -10.65
N MET A 130 19.16 7.05 -10.30
CA MET A 130 18.84 8.35 -9.70
C MET A 130 18.10 9.27 -10.69
N ALA A 131 18.48 9.28 -11.96
CA ALA A 131 17.79 10.05 -12.99
C ALA A 131 16.35 9.56 -13.16
N SER A 132 16.13 8.23 -13.21
CA SER A 132 14.78 7.66 -13.27
C SER A 132 13.95 8.02 -12.03
N LEU A 133 14.53 7.95 -10.82
CA LEU A 133 13.88 8.37 -9.59
C LEU A 133 13.50 9.86 -9.64
N ASN A 134 14.41 10.73 -10.08
CA ASN A 134 14.16 12.17 -10.20
C ASN A 134 13.02 12.47 -11.18
N SER A 135 13.00 11.82 -12.34
CA SER A 135 11.90 11.94 -13.31
C SER A 135 10.56 11.44 -12.73
N ALA A 136 10.59 10.38 -11.94
CA ALA A 136 9.42 9.83 -11.28
C ALA A 136 8.84 10.79 -10.23
N ILE A 137 9.69 11.34 -9.36
CA ILE A 137 9.29 12.37 -8.37
C ILE A 137 8.76 13.62 -9.08
N GLU A 138 9.39 13.99 -10.20
CA GLU A 138 8.94 15.12 -11.00
C GLU A 138 7.53 14.93 -11.56
N ALA A 139 7.22 13.74 -12.05
CA ALA A 139 5.86 13.40 -12.46
C ALA A 139 4.87 13.49 -11.28
N LEU A 140 5.25 12.98 -10.10
CA LEU A 140 4.40 13.02 -8.91
C LEU A 140 4.10 14.45 -8.45
N TYR A 141 5.10 15.33 -8.36
CA TYR A 141 4.82 16.70 -7.90
C TYR A 141 4.03 17.49 -8.93
N LYS A 142 4.17 17.22 -10.24
CA LYS A 142 3.31 17.82 -11.27
C LYS A 142 1.85 17.39 -11.11
N LEU A 143 1.59 16.12 -10.79
CA LEU A 143 0.25 15.62 -10.46
C LEU A 143 -0.31 16.31 -9.20
N ALA A 144 0.49 16.41 -8.15
CA ALA A 144 0.11 17.09 -6.92
C ALA A 144 -0.18 18.59 -7.16
N ALA A 145 0.65 19.26 -7.97
CA ALA A 145 0.49 20.66 -8.33
C ALA A 145 -0.78 20.92 -9.15
N ALA A 146 -1.13 20.00 -10.08
CA ALA A 146 -2.36 20.08 -10.84
C ALA A 146 -3.61 19.84 -9.96
N GLY A 147 -3.52 18.88 -9.03
CA GLY A 147 -4.61 18.53 -8.12
C GLY A 147 -4.86 19.53 -6.99
N ARG A 148 -3.85 20.31 -6.57
CA ARG A 148 -3.93 21.16 -5.36
C ARG A 148 -5.08 22.17 -5.38
N SER A 149 -5.51 22.63 -6.54
CA SER A 149 -6.62 23.60 -6.67
C SER A 149 -7.99 22.93 -6.66
N SER A 150 -8.06 21.60 -6.65
CA SER A 150 -9.28 20.81 -6.65
C SER A 150 -9.66 20.39 -5.23
N GLU A 151 -10.80 20.87 -4.74
CA GLU A 151 -11.31 20.53 -3.42
C GLU A 151 -11.55 19.02 -3.22
N PRO A 152 -12.18 18.29 -4.17
CA PRO A 152 -12.28 16.84 -4.09
C PRO A 152 -10.92 16.12 -4.00
N PHE A 153 -9.91 16.59 -4.73
CA PHE A 153 -8.57 16.01 -4.69
C PHE A 153 -7.93 16.21 -3.32
N ARG A 154 -7.95 17.44 -2.78
CA ARG A 154 -7.40 17.74 -1.45
C ARG A 154 -8.07 16.92 -0.36
N ARG A 155 -9.41 16.92 -0.32
CA ARG A 155 -10.17 16.14 0.67
C ARG A 155 -9.89 14.65 0.57
N GLY A 156 -9.84 14.10 -0.66
CA GLY A 156 -9.51 12.70 -0.87
C GLY A 156 -8.10 12.34 -0.40
N TRP A 157 -7.10 13.18 -0.67
CA TRP A 157 -5.74 12.93 -0.21
C TRP A 157 -5.65 13.04 1.31
N HIS A 158 -6.19 14.11 1.88
CA HIS A 158 -6.22 14.35 3.32
C HIS A 158 -6.90 13.17 4.04
N ALA A 159 -8.09 12.77 3.60
CA ALA A 159 -8.79 11.63 4.16
C ALA A 159 -7.97 10.33 4.10
N LYS A 160 -7.13 10.14 3.07
CA LYS A 160 -6.26 8.95 3.03
C LYS A 160 -5.13 8.98 4.04
N VAL A 161 -4.49 10.13 4.25
CA VAL A 161 -3.30 10.25 5.10
C VAL A 161 -3.66 10.41 6.57
N SER A 162 -4.82 10.97 6.89
CA SER A 162 -5.27 11.20 8.26
C SER A 162 -5.65 9.91 9.01
N GLU A 163 -5.90 8.81 8.28
CA GLU A 163 -6.33 7.55 8.90
C GLU A 163 -5.15 6.70 9.38
N SER A 164 -5.21 6.26 10.63
CA SER A 164 -4.24 5.31 11.19
C SER A 164 -4.67 3.87 10.92
N VAL A 165 -4.01 3.23 9.95
CA VAL A 165 -4.24 1.80 9.62
C VAL A 165 -4.05 0.92 10.84
N GLN A 166 -3.02 1.17 11.64
CA GLN A 166 -2.75 0.41 12.85
C GLN A 166 -3.87 0.54 13.88
N ALA A 167 -4.40 1.76 14.09
CA ALA A 167 -5.49 1.98 15.04
C ALA A 167 -6.77 1.29 14.57
N VAL A 168 -7.10 1.38 13.27
CA VAL A 168 -8.27 0.71 12.70
C VAL A 168 -8.14 -0.81 12.80
N VAL A 169 -7.00 -1.39 12.43
CA VAL A 169 -6.77 -2.84 12.59
C VAL A 169 -6.90 -3.29 14.04
N ALA A 170 -6.37 -2.51 14.99
CA ALA A 170 -6.50 -2.82 16.40
C ALA A 170 -7.96 -2.75 16.89
N ARG A 171 -8.72 -1.73 16.44
CA ARG A 171 -10.15 -1.60 16.73
C ARG A 171 -10.95 -2.77 16.18
N VAL A 172 -10.81 -3.06 14.88
CA VAL A 172 -11.54 -4.18 14.25
C VAL A 172 -11.18 -5.51 14.94
N ALA A 173 -9.91 -5.75 15.26
CA ALA A 173 -9.53 -6.95 16.01
C ALA A 173 -10.23 -7.03 17.38
N ALA A 174 -10.38 -5.91 18.09
CA ALA A 174 -11.12 -5.87 19.36
C ALA A 174 -12.61 -6.15 19.16
N ASP A 175 -13.24 -5.55 18.13
CA ASP A 175 -14.64 -5.83 17.76
C ASP A 175 -14.87 -7.32 17.46
N LEU A 176 -13.84 -8.02 16.96
CA LEU A 176 -13.87 -9.45 16.69
C LEU A 176 -13.48 -10.34 17.88
N GLY A 177 -13.23 -9.76 19.06
CA GLY A 177 -12.76 -10.51 20.24
C GLY A 177 -11.34 -11.09 20.08
N LEU A 178 -10.57 -10.63 19.09
CA LEU A 178 -9.27 -11.19 18.74
C LEU A 178 -8.13 -10.57 19.54
N HIS A 179 -7.36 -11.43 20.20
CA HIS A 179 -6.12 -11.06 20.85
C HIS A 179 -4.93 -11.33 19.92
N LEU A 180 -4.52 -10.29 19.17
CA LEU A 180 -3.44 -10.41 18.21
C LEU A 180 -2.06 -10.26 18.85
N HIS A 181 -1.23 -11.29 18.74
CA HIS A 181 0.20 -11.21 19.04
C HIS A 181 0.88 -10.14 18.16
N PRO A 182 1.85 -9.35 18.66
CA PRO A 182 2.47 -8.23 17.92
C PRO A 182 2.90 -8.58 16.49
N LYS A 183 3.62 -9.70 16.30
CA LYS A 183 4.06 -10.16 14.96
C LYS A 183 2.90 -10.40 13.98
N ARG A 184 1.75 -10.90 14.45
CA ARG A 184 0.57 -11.10 13.59
C ARG A 184 -0.14 -9.78 13.31
N ARG A 185 -0.18 -8.87 14.29
CA ARG A 185 -0.70 -7.51 14.08
C ARG A 185 0.06 -6.79 12.97
N ASP A 186 1.39 -6.84 12.98
CA ASP A 186 2.22 -6.23 11.93
C ASP A 186 1.92 -6.81 10.54
N TYR A 187 1.70 -8.12 10.46
CA TYR A 187 1.28 -8.77 9.21
C TYR A 187 -0.04 -8.21 8.70
N TYR A 188 -1.07 -8.16 9.55
CA TYR A 188 -2.39 -7.65 9.17
C TYR A 188 -2.36 -6.17 8.78
N VAL A 189 -1.61 -5.35 9.52
CA VAL A 189 -1.41 -3.93 9.19
C VAL A 189 -0.82 -3.77 7.79
N ARG A 190 0.23 -4.54 7.45
CA ARG A 190 0.85 -4.47 6.10
C ARG A 190 -0.10 -4.87 4.97
N GLU A 191 -0.93 -5.89 5.20
CA GLU A 191 -1.94 -6.30 4.21
C GLU A 191 -3.02 -5.24 4.02
N VAL A 192 -3.52 -4.65 5.11
CA VAL A 192 -4.48 -3.54 5.03
C VAL A 192 -3.86 -2.31 4.37
N GLU A 193 -2.62 -1.95 4.70
CA GLU A 193 -1.87 -0.88 4.02
C GLU A 193 -1.72 -1.13 2.52
N ARG A 194 -1.53 -2.40 2.12
CA ARG A 194 -1.44 -2.80 0.70
C ARG A 194 -2.75 -2.60 -0.03
N LEU A 195 -3.88 -2.95 0.58
CA LEU A 195 -5.20 -2.68 0.00
C LEU A 195 -5.49 -1.18 0.00
N TRP A 196 -5.25 -0.52 1.14
CA TRP A 196 -5.51 0.90 1.32
C TRP A 196 -4.75 1.76 0.34
N SER A 197 -3.45 1.54 0.15
CA SER A 197 -2.63 2.35 -0.77
C SER A 197 -3.14 2.29 -2.21
N ARG A 198 -3.78 1.18 -2.60
CA ARG A 198 -4.30 0.96 -3.96
C ARG A 198 -5.74 1.41 -4.14
N HIS A 199 -6.50 1.55 -3.05
CA HIS A 199 -7.90 1.96 -3.11
C HIS A 199 -8.04 3.44 -3.46
N ARG A 200 -9.03 3.77 -4.29
CA ARG A 200 -9.42 5.14 -4.58
C ARG A 200 -10.77 5.41 -3.94
N LEU A 201 -10.79 6.36 -3.00
CA LEU A 201 -12.03 6.79 -2.36
C LEU A 201 -13.00 7.32 -3.41
N ARG A 202 -14.19 6.73 -3.42
CA ARG A 202 -15.31 7.15 -4.27
C ARG A 202 -16.07 8.29 -3.60
N PRO A 203 -16.81 9.12 -4.36
CA PRO A 203 -17.67 10.13 -3.76
C PRO A 203 -18.64 9.51 -2.76
N GLY A 204 -18.66 10.04 -1.53
CA GLY A 204 -19.52 9.54 -0.45
C GLY A 204 -18.91 8.45 0.42
N GLU A 205 -17.77 7.85 0.04
CA GLU A 205 -17.07 6.91 0.93
C GLU A 205 -16.36 7.66 2.05
N LEU A 206 -16.51 7.16 3.28
CA LEU A 206 -15.69 7.58 4.42
C LEU A 206 -14.44 6.69 4.50
N ALA A 207 -13.29 7.33 4.71
CA ALA A 207 -12.00 6.63 4.72
C ALA A 207 -11.93 5.58 5.84
N VAL A 208 -12.41 5.92 7.03
CA VAL A 208 -12.47 5.03 8.19
C VAL A 208 -13.31 3.77 7.92
N ASP A 209 -14.46 3.89 7.24
CA ASP A 209 -15.35 2.76 6.96
C ASP A 209 -14.73 1.80 5.94
N VAL A 210 -14.15 2.35 4.87
CA VAL A 210 -13.43 1.56 3.86
C VAL A 210 -12.24 0.83 4.49
N LEU A 211 -11.50 1.52 5.35
CA LEU A 211 -10.33 0.94 6.03
C LEU A 211 -10.73 -0.15 7.02
N ALA A 212 -11.86 0.05 7.72
CA ALA A 212 -12.44 -0.95 8.62
C ALA A 212 -12.87 -2.20 7.84
N SER A 213 -13.51 -2.03 6.68
CA SER A 213 -13.86 -3.13 5.78
C SER A 213 -12.62 -3.89 5.30
N PHE A 214 -11.53 -3.21 4.95
CA PHE A 214 -10.28 -3.91 4.62
C PHE A 214 -9.70 -4.68 5.82
N ALA A 215 -9.69 -4.08 7.01
CA ALA A 215 -9.20 -4.74 8.21
C ALA A 215 -10.03 -5.98 8.56
N GLU A 216 -11.36 -5.89 8.49
CA GLU A 216 -12.28 -7.00 8.71
C GLU A 216 -11.97 -8.15 7.73
N ARG A 217 -11.96 -7.86 6.43
CA ARG A 217 -11.71 -8.88 5.40
C ARG A 217 -10.40 -9.62 5.61
N VAL A 218 -9.32 -8.89 5.90
CA VAL A 218 -8.00 -9.50 6.12
C VAL A 218 -7.98 -10.33 7.42
N LEU A 219 -8.69 -9.90 8.48
CA LEU A 219 -8.74 -10.64 9.74
C LEU A 219 -9.61 -11.90 9.69
N VAL A 220 -10.70 -11.88 8.90
CA VAL A 220 -11.71 -12.94 8.89
C VAL A 220 -11.38 -14.06 7.88
N SER A 221 -11.19 -13.75 6.59
CA SER A 221 -10.88 -14.77 5.55
C SER A 221 -10.58 -14.28 4.11
N GLU A 222 -10.12 -13.05 3.87
CA GLU A 222 -9.82 -12.49 2.53
C GLU A 222 -10.98 -12.58 1.51
N VAL A 223 -12.22 -12.65 2.00
CA VAL A 223 -13.43 -12.81 1.17
C VAL A 223 -13.82 -11.50 0.47
N GLY A 224 -14.89 -11.55 -0.33
CA GLY A 224 -15.52 -10.37 -0.93
C GLY A 224 -15.94 -9.31 0.09
N THR A 225 -16.46 -8.18 -0.40
CA THR A 225 -16.98 -7.13 0.49
C THR A 225 -18.40 -7.49 0.95
N LEU A 226 -18.70 -7.33 2.23
CA LEU A 226 -20.06 -7.46 2.77
C LEU A 226 -21.00 -6.39 2.19
N PRO A 227 -22.30 -6.68 2.04
CA PRO A 227 -23.28 -5.72 1.52
C PRO A 227 -23.66 -4.62 2.53
N CYS A 228 -23.18 -4.70 3.78
CA CYS A 228 -23.33 -3.71 4.83
C CYS A 228 -22.07 -3.66 5.72
N ASP A 229 -22.03 -2.72 6.65
CA ASP A 229 -20.97 -2.66 7.67
C ASP A 229 -20.99 -3.92 8.54
N TYR A 230 -19.81 -4.47 8.83
CA TYR A 230 -19.65 -5.62 9.69
C TYR A 230 -20.12 -5.31 11.13
N GLN A 231 -19.95 -4.07 11.60
CA GLN A 231 -20.37 -3.69 12.95
C GLN A 231 -21.87 -3.88 13.15
N LEU A 232 -22.68 -3.52 12.14
CA LEU A 232 -24.14 -3.73 12.18
C LEU A 232 -24.51 -5.20 12.33
N ILE A 233 -23.75 -6.12 11.72
CA ILE A 233 -23.98 -7.57 11.84
C ILE A 233 -23.65 -8.04 13.26
N LEU A 234 -22.53 -7.57 13.81
CA LEU A 234 -22.08 -7.94 15.16
C LEU A 234 -23.02 -7.39 16.24
N GLU A 235 -23.52 -6.17 16.05
CA GLU A 235 -24.48 -5.53 16.96
C GLU A 235 -25.86 -6.20 16.90
N GLU A 236 -26.39 -6.45 15.70
CA GLU A 236 -27.70 -7.09 15.51
C GLU A 236 -27.76 -8.49 16.12
N LEU A 237 -26.63 -9.20 16.15
CA LEU A 237 -26.53 -10.55 16.69
C LEU A 237 -25.98 -10.61 18.12
N ASP A 238 -25.70 -9.45 18.74
CA ASP A 238 -25.15 -9.33 20.10
C ASP A 238 -23.86 -10.15 20.31
N VAL A 239 -22.98 -10.15 19.31
CA VAL A 239 -21.71 -10.90 19.30
C VAL A 239 -20.48 -10.00 19.21
N LEU A 240 -20.64 -8.68 19.36
CA LEU A 240 -19.53 -7.73 19.39
C LEU A 240 -18.52 -8.06 20.50
N ALA A 241 -17.24 -8.09 20.16
CA ALA A 241 -16.12 -8.41 21.05
C ALA A 241 -16.19 -9.81 21.69
N THR A 242 -16.94 -10.74 21.10
CA THR A 242 -17.06 -12.13 21.58
C THR A 242 -16.25 -13.11 20.72
N ALA A 243 -16.06 -14.34 21.22
CA ALA A 243 -15.44 -15.42 20.46
C ALA A 243 -16.24 -15.84 19.21
N ASP A 244 -17.55 -15.54 19.18
CA ASP A 244 -18.44 -15.90 18.09
C ASP A 244 -18.36 -14.92 16.91
N ALA A 245 -17.82 -13.71 17.11
CA ALA A 245 -17.80 -12.63 16.11
C ALA A 245 -17.20 -13.06 14.76
N VAL A 246 -16.05 -13.75 14.79
CA VAL A 246 -15.39 -14.22 13.56
C VAL A 246 -16.22 -15.29 12.84
N ALA A 247 -16.84 -16.21 13.58
CA ALA A 247 -17.67 -17.26 12.99
C ALA A 247 -18.91 -16.64 12.32
N VAL A 248 -19.55 -15.68 12.98
CA VAL A 248 -20.69 -14.92 12.46
C VAL A 248 -20.33 -14.17 11.18
N LEU A 249 -19.18 -13.48 11.14
CA LEU A 249 -18.79 -12.76 9.92
C LEU A 249 -18.42 -13.70 8.77
N ARG A 250 -17.80 -14.85 9.05
CA ARG A 250 -17.59 -15.88 8.01
C ARG A 250 -18.90 -16.37 7.43
N LEU A 251 -19.89 -16.64 8.29
CA LEU A 251 -21.24 -16.98 7.86
C LEU A 251 -21.85 -15.86 7.02
N ALA A 252 -21.74 -14.61 7.47
CA ALA A 252 -22.26 -13.46 6.75
C ALA A 252 -21.64 -13.32 5.35
N HIS A 253 -20.33 -13.55 5.21
CA HIS A 253 -19.66 -13.60 3.91
C HIS A 253 -20.19 -14.74 3.05
N SER A 254 -20.34 -15.96 3.59
CA SER A 254 -20.92 -17.08 2.84
C SER A 254 -22.35 -16.78 2.37
N VAL A 255 -23.17 -16.17 3.23
CA VAL A 255 -24.53 -15.72 2.88
C VAL A 255 -24.48 -14.64 1.79
N ALA A 256 -23.53 -13.70 1.86
CA ALA A 256 -23.38 -12.66 0.85
C ALA A 256 -22.93 -13.21 -0.52
N GLU A 257 -22.16 -14.30 -0.54
CA GLU A 257 -21.72 -14.96 -1.76
C GLU A 257 -22.86 -15.73 -2.45
N VAL A 258 -23.70 -16.43 -1.69
CA VAL A 258 -24.77 -17.26 -2.25
C VAL A 258 -26.09 -16.52 -2.45
N SER A 259 -26.33 -15.47 -1.66
CA SER A 259 -27.56 -14.69 -1.73
C SER A 259 -27.34 -13.36 -2.46
N ARG A 260 -28.43 -12.77 -2.95
CA ARG A 260 -28.43 -11.37 -3.44
C ARG A 260 -29.09 -10.42 -2.44
N ALA A 261 -29.26 -10.85 -1.19
CA ALA A 261 -29.91 -10.06 -0.16
C ALA A 261 -29.06 -8.83 0.18
N ARG A 262 -29.73 -7.73 0.53
CA ARG A 262 -29.09 -6.46 0.93
C ARG A 262 -29.86 -5.82 2.07
N GLY A 263 -29.19 -4.92 2.81
CA GLY A 263 -29.81 -4.18 3.91
C GLY A 263 -30.42 -5.10 4.95
N GLU A 264 -31.61 -4.75 5.43
CA GLU A 264 -32.31 -5.49 6.49
C GLU A 264 -32.62 -6.95 6.11
N ALA A 265 -32.91 -7.23 4.83
CA ALA A 265 -33.16 -8.59 4.37
C ALA A 265 -31.92 -9.48 4.48
N PHE A 266 -30.73 -8.90 4.28
CA PHE A 266 -29.47 -9.60 4.48
C PHE A 266 -29.23 -9.88 5.96
N LEU A 267 -29.39 -8.88 6.83
CA LEU A 267 -29.21 -9.04 8.27
C LEU A 267 -30.12 -10.13 8.85
N LYS A 268 -31.41 -10.14 8.47
CA LYS A 268 -32.37 -11.18 8.88
C LYS A 268 -31.95 -12.58 8.41
N LEU A 269 -31.43 -12.70 7.19
CA LEU A 269 -30.97 -13.98 6.65
C LEU A 269 -29.73 -14.49 7.38
N VAL A 270 -28.77 -13.62 7.70
CA VAL A 270 -27.60 -13.98 8.50
C VAL A 270 -28.05 -14.42 9.90
N GLY A 271 -28.92 -13.65 10.55
CA GLY A 271 -29.42 -13.96 11.89
C GLY A 271 -30.20 -15.26 11.98
N SER A 272 -31.12 -15.53 11.04
CA SER A 272 -31.86 -16.80 11.03
C SER A 272 -30.95 -17.99 10.79
N THR A 273 -29.95 -17.85 9.92
CA THR A 273 -28.97 -18.91 9.65
C THR A 273 -28.09 -19.16 10.89
N TRP A 274 -27.66 -18.11 11.58
CA TRP A 274 -26.85 -18.22 12.80
C TRP A 274 -27.60 -18.94 13.93
N VAL A 275 -28.86 -18.57 14.17
CA VAL A 275 -29.71 -19.22 15.19
C VAL A 275 -29.91 -20.70 14.86
N THR A 276 -30.15 -21.03 13.59
CA THR A 276 -30.35 -22.42 13.16
C THR A 276 -29.12 -23.28 13.48
N LEU A 277 -27.91 -22.78 13.17
CA LEU A 277 -26.66 -23.50 13.42
C LEU A 277 -26.40 -23.72 14.93
N ARG A 278 -26.72 -22.74 15.79
CA ARG A 278 -26.53 -22.91 17.26
C ARG A 278 -27.52 -23.89 17.90
N LEU A 279 -28.75 -23.97 17.38
CA LEU A 279 -29.75 -24.90 17.90
C LEU A 279 -29.41 -26.35 17.57
N ASP A 280 -28.79 -26.60 16.41
CA ASP A 280 -28.30 -27.93 16.03
C ASP A 280 -27.10 -28.37 16.90
N ASP A 281 -26.21 -27.44 17.27
CA ASP A 281 -25.09 -27.71 18.19
C ASP A 281 -25.53 -28.02 19.63
N ALA A 282 -26.64 -27.44 20.11
CA ALA A 282 -27.17 -27.71 21.45
C ALA A 282 -27.96 -29.03 21.54
N SER A 283 -28.28 -29.63 20.39
CA SER A 283 -29.06 -30.87 20.29
C SER A 283 -28.18 -32.12 20.08
N SER A 284 -26.86 -31.94 20.05
CA SER A 284 -25.83 -32.97 19.80
C SER A 284 -24.96 -33.18 21.04
#